data_AF-A0A661F2V9-F1
#
_entry.id   AF-A0A661F2V9-F1
#
_cell.length_a   1.000
_cell.length_b   1.000
_cell.length_c   1.000
_cell.angle_alpha   90.00
_cell.angle_beta   90.00
_cell.angle_gamma   90.00
#
_symmetry.space_group_name_H-M   'P 1'
#
loop_
_entity.id
_entity.type
_entity.pdbx_description
1 polymer ?
#
loop_
_entity_poly.entity_id
_entity_poly.type
_entity_poly.pdbx_seq_one_letter_code
_entity_poly.pdbx_strand_id
1 'polypeptide(L)' 'MTNPSSDQEKIICSCSGTTETKVHQLIAKGFDDLDKIASATGASTGCGSCDIIILDLLKKSDS' A
#
# COMPACT_ATOMS: atom_id res chain seq x y z
N MET A 1 25.98 -6.40 13.05
CA MET A 1 24.82 -5.47 13.05
C MET A 1 23.59 -6.28 12.71
N THR A 2 22.76 -6.65 13.68
CA THR A 2 21.44 -7.25 13.39
C THR A 2 20.47 -6.62 14.36
N ASN A 3 19.56 -5.80 13.83
CA ASN A 3 18.53 -5.13 14.62
C ASN A 3 17.20 -5.81 14.27
N PRO A 4 16.58 -6.56 15.20
CA PRO A 4 15.33 -7.24 14.96
C PRO A 4 14.19 -6.25 15.18
N SER A 5 13.59 -5.75 14.11
CA SER A 5 12.32 -5.02 14.20
C SER A 5 11.48 -5.48 13.02
N SER A 6 10.63 -6.44 13.34
CA SER A 6 9.90 -7.34 12.45
C SER A 6 8.68 -6.69 11.80
N ASP A 7 8.88 -5.62 11.04
CA ASP A 7 7.93 -5.19 10.03
C ASP A 7 8.69 -5.22 8.71
N GLN A 8 8.64 -6.37 8.04
CA GLN A 8 9.09 -6.47 6.65
C GLN A 8 8.15 -5.57 5.84
N GLU A 9 8.49 -4.28 5.72
CA GLU A 9 7.77 -3.33 4.89
C GLU A 9 7.82 -3.82 3.45
N LYS A 10 6.85 -4.66 3.09
CA LYS A 10 6.77 -5.27 1.78
C LYS A 10 6.48 -4.14 0.80
N ILE A 11 7.50 -3.75 0.03
CA ILE A 11 7.34 -2.77 -1.03
C ILE A 11 6.39 -3.39 -2.06
N ILE A 12 5.20 -2.83 -2.19
CA ILE A 12 4.19 -3.28 -3.17
C ILE A 12 4.31 -2.51 -4.48
N CYS A 13 4.84 -1.28 -4.43
CA CYS A 13 5.11 -0.46 -5.60
C CYS A 13 6.56 0.01 -5.57
N SER A 14 7.39 -0.56 -6.44
CA SER A 14 8.77 -0.11 -6.64
C SER A 14 8.84 1.24 -7.36
N CYS A 15 7.82 1.61 -8.15
CA CYS A 15 7.76 2.87 -8.90
C CYS A 15 7.72 4.09 -7.95
N SER A 16 6.86 4.04 -6.92
CA SER A 16 6.68 5.12 -5.94
C SER A 16 7.31 4.83 -4.57
N GLY A 17 7.83 3.61 -4.36
CA GLY A 17 8.32 3.16 -3.06
C GLY A 17 7.20 2.92 -2.04
N THR A 18 5.97 2.66 -2.50
CA THR A 18 4.84 2.40 -1.59
C THR A 18 4.95 1.02 -0.96
N THR A 19 4.84 0.98 0.36
CA THR A 19 4.88 -0.24 1.17
C THR A 19 3.47 -0.67 1.58
N GLU A 20 3.31 -1.96 1.84
CA GLU A 20 2.06 -2.55 2.34
C GLU A 20 1.59 -1.85 3.62
N THR A 21 2.51 -1.61 4.57
CA THR A 21 2.24 -0.88 5.82
C THR A 21 1.69 0.53 5.56
N LYS A 22 2.23 1.25 4.55
CA LYS A 22 1.73 2.57 4.16
C LYS A 22 0.28 2.51 3.70
N VAL A 23 -0.08 1.48 2.92
CA VAL A 23 -1.45 1.26 2.45
C VAL A 23 -2.37 0.96 3.63
N HIS A 24 -2.00 0.05 4.54
CA HIS A 24 -2.78 -0.22 5.74
C HIS A 24 -3.01 1.04 6.61
N GLN A 25 -1.97 1.87 6.77
CA GLN A 25 -2.12 3.15 7.48
C GLN A 25 -3.12 4.10 6.81
N LEU A 26 -3.20 4.08 5.48
CA LEU A 26 -4.18 4.88 4.75
C LEU A 26 -5.58 4.30 4.90
N ILE A 27 -5.74 2.98 4.77
CA ILE A 27 -7.03 2.31 5.00
C ILE A 27 -7.54 2.63 6.41
N ALA A 28 -6.68 2.55 7.44
CA ALA A 28 -7.02 2.91 8.81
C ALA A 28 -7.40 4.39 9.00
N LYS A 29 -6.99 5.27 8.08
CA LYS A 29 -7.43 6.68 8.05
C LYS A 29 -8.78 6.89 7.36
N GLY A 30 -9.41 5.84 6.82
CA GLY A 30 -10.64 5.90 6.04
C GLY A 30 -10.40 6.04 4.54
N PHE A 31 -9.29 5.49 4.03
CA PHE A 31 -9.04 5.40 2.59
C PHE A 31 -9.52 4.03 2.09
N ASP A 32 -10.75 3.98 1.61
CA ASP A 32 -11.40 2.74 1.16
C ASP A 32 -11.38 2.57 -0.37
N ASP A 33 -10.68 3.47 -1.07
CA ASP A 33 -10.62 3.53 -2.54
C ASP A 33 -9.18 3.52 -3.04
N LEU A 34 -8.94 2.78 -4.13
CA LEU A 34 -7.65 2.78 -4.83
C LEU A 34 -7.26 4.21 -5.23
N ASP A 35 -8.19 5.00 -5.76
CA ASP A 35 -7.91 6.35 -6.26
C ASP A 35 -7.43 7.30 -5.16
N LYS A 36 -8.02 7.18 -3.96
CA LYS A 36 -7.59 7.94 -2.77
C LYS A 36 -6.19 7.52 -2.34
N ILE A 37 -5.91 6.21 -2.32
CA ILE A 37 -4.60 5.68 -1.95
C ILE A 37 -3.54 6.08 -2.99
N ALA A 38 -3.87 5.97 -4.28
CA ALA A 38 -3.04 6.37 -5.40
C ALA A 38 -2.71 7.87 -5.33
N SER A 39 -3.71 8.70 -5.06
CA SER A 39 -3.51 10.14 -4.87
C SER A 39 -2.65 10.48 -3.64
N ALA A 40 -2.78 9.71 -2.56
CA ALA A 40 -2.00 9.91 -1.33
C ALA A 40 -0.56 9.37 -1.40
N THR A 41 -0.32 8.31 -2.18
CA THR A 41 0.99 7.62 -2.25
C THR A 41 1.73 7.85 -3.56
N GLY A 42 1.06 8.31 -4.60
CA GLY A 42 1.54 8.31 -5.97
C GLY A 42 1.61 6.92 -6.61
N ALA A 43 1.27 5.85 -5.90
CA ALA A 43 1.13 4.51 -6.49
C ALA A 43 0.05 4.52 -7.58
N SER A 44 0.07 3.58 -8.53
CA SER A 44 -0.94 3.46 -9.61
C SER A 44 -0.89 4.54 -10.71
N THR A 45 -0.16 5.65 -10.53
CA THR A 45 -0.15 6.77 -11.50
C THR A 45 0.76 6.56 -12.72
N GLY A 46 1.60 5.51 -12.70
CA GLY A 46 2.56 5.23 -13.77
C GLY A 46 2.40 3.82 -14.34
N CYS A 47 2.93 2.84 -13.61
CA CYS A 47 3.07 1.46 -14.08
C CYS A 47 1.81 0.59 -13.90
N GLY A 48 0.92 0.93 -12.98
CA GLY A 48 -0.36 0.22 -12.74
C GLY A 48 -0.24 -1.19 -12.14
N SER A 49 0.97 -1.69 -11.88
CA SER A 49 1.21 -3.06 -11.42
C SER A 49 0.86 -3.29 -9.95
N CYS A 50 0.86 -2.23 -9.15
CA CYS A 50 0.53 -2.27 -7.72
C CYS A 50 -0.97 -2.13 -7.44
N ASP A 51 -1.78 -1.78 -8.44
CA ASP A 51 -3.22 -1.51 -8.32
C ASP A 51 -3.97 -2.75 -7.84
N ILE A 52 -3.66 -3.91 -8.43
CA ILE A 52 -4.22 -5.21 -8.04
C ILE A 52 -3.89 -5.52 -6.57
N ILE A 53 -2.67 -5.19 -6.14
CA ILE A 53 -2.21 -5.46 -4.76
C ILE A 53 -2.96 -4.56 -3.78
N ILE A 54 -3.09 -3.26 -4.08
CA ILE A 54 -3.83 -2.32 -3.25
C ILE A 54 -5.31 -2.72 -3.16
N LEU A 55 -5.93 -3.12 -4.27
CA LEU A 55 -7.31 -3.63 -4.26
C LEU A 55 -7.47 -4.89 -3.41
N ASP A 56 -6.50 -5.81 -3.45
CA ASP A 56 -6.53 -7.03 -2.62
C ASP A 56 -6.46 -6.68 -1.13
N LEU A 57 -5.57 -5.76 -0.75
CA LEU A 57 -5.42 -5.29 0.63
C LEU A 57 -6.69 -4.61 1.15
N LEU A 58 -7.32 -3.78 0.31
CA LEU A 58 -8.61 -3.16 0.62
C LEU A 58 -9.69 -4.22 0.89
N LYS A 59 -9.85 -5.19 -0.01
CA LYS A 59 -10.82 -6.28 0.16
C LYS A 59 -10.55 -7.14 1.39
N LYS A 60 -9.27 -7.36 1.72
CA LYS A 60 -8.87 -8.13 2.91
C LYS A 60 -9.20 -7.42 4.23
N SER A 61 -9.25 -6.09 4.22
CA SER A 61 -9.46 -5.29 5.44
C SER A 61 -10.93 -5.21 5.87
N ASP A 62 -11.86 -5.57 4.98
CA ASP A 62 -13.32 -5.51 5.19
C ASP A 62 -13.94 -6.87 5.61
N SER A 63 -13.12 -7.91 5.89
CA SER A 63 -13.59 -9.29 6.17
C SER A 63 -13.17 -9.83 7.53
#